data_AF-A0A537FQ05-F1
#
_entry.id   AF-A0A537FQ05-F1
#
_cell.length_a   1.000
_cell.length_b   1.000
_cell.length_c   1.000
_cell.angle_alpha   90.00
_cell.angle_beta   90.00
_cell.angle_gamma   90.00
#
_symmetry.space_group_name_H-M   'P 1'
#
loop_
_entity.id
_entity.type
_entity.pdbx_description
1 polymer ?
#
loop_
_entity_poly.entity_id
_entity_poly.type
_entity_poly.pdbx_seq_one_letter_code
_entity_poly.pdbx_strand_id
1 'polypeptide(L)' 'MELRKLQMTGGASYTVSLPKDWVKEQGLKAGDVVAVMPRSDSSLTLMPHEKLPTGQSKGAEVTVTPQRDQDREQVLRTI' A
#
# COMPACT_ATOMS: atom_id res chain seq x y z
N MET A 1 -9.12 17.94 -11.34
CA MET A 1 -9.03 16.50 -11.05
C MET A 1 -8.15 15.89 -12.13
N GLU A 2 -7.05 15.26 -11.76
CA GLU A 2 -6.12 14.62 -12.71
C GLU A 2 -6.21 13.09 -12.53
N LEU A 3 -6.34 12.35 -13.63
CA LEU A 3 -6.41 10.89 -13.61
C LEU A 3 -5.06 10.32 -14.04
N ARG A 4 -4.59 9.32 -13.29
CA ARG A 4 -3.33 8.60 -13.59
C ARG A 4 -3.61 7.11 -13.67
N LYS A 5 -2.91 6.43 -14.58
CA LYS A 5 -3.01 4.96 -14.69
C LYS A 5 -2.15 4.29 -13.64
N LEU A 6 -2.64 3.19 -13.08
CA LEU A 6 -1.82 2.24 -12.35
C LEU A 6 -0.96 1.47 -13.36
N GLN A 7 0.32 1.29 -13.04
CA GLN A 7 1.27 0.55 -13.84
C GLN A 7 1.76 -0.65 -13.02
N MET A 8 1.71 -1.85 -13.58
CA MET A 8 2.23 -3.03 -12.88
C MET A 8 3.76 -3.04 -12.96
N THR A 9 4.42 -3.24 -11.82
CA THR A 9 5.88 -3.33 -11.70
C THR A 9 6.25 -4.66 -11.04
N GLY A 10 7.15 -5.43 -11.64
CA GLY A 10 7.73 -6.64 -11.03
C GLY A 10 6.73 -7.77 -10.70
N GLY A 11 5.51 -7.73 -11.24
CA GLY A 11 4.51 -8.81 -11.13
C GLY A 11 3.74 -8.90 -9.80
N ALA A 12 4.13 -8.15 -8.77
CA ALA A 12 3.49 -8.18 -7.44
C ALA A 12 3.09 -6.79 -6.91
N SER A 13 3.42 -5.71 -7.61
CA SER A 13 3.09 -4.35 -7.18
C SER A 13 2.61 -3.46 -8.32
N TYR A 14 1.92 -2.39 -7.94
CA TYR A 14 1.50 -1.33 -8.85
C TYR A 14 2.15 -0.01 -8.44
N THR A 15 2.44 0.82 -9.44
CA THR A 15 2.97 2.17 -9.27
C THR A 15 2.01 3.17 -9.90
N VAL A 16 1.90 4.35 -9.29
CA VAL A 16 1.21 5.51 -9.86
C VAL A 16 2.15 6.71 -9.82
N SER A 17 2.18 7.48 -10.90
CA SER A 17 2.97 8.72 -10.94
C SER A 17 2.28 9.80 -10.11
N LEU A 18 3.01 10.38 -9.15
CA LEU A 18 2.53 11.51 -8.36
C LEU A 18 2.54 12.82 -9.18
N PRO A 19 1.68 13.81 -8.87
CA PRO A 19 1.75 15.13 -9.48
C PRO A 19 3.08 15.83 -9.15
N LYS A 20 3.75 16.40 -10.16
CA LYS A 20 5.07 17.02 -9.99
C LYS A 20 5.02 18.21 -9.03
N ASP A 21 3.96 18.99 -9.07
CA ASP A 21 3.82 20.18 -8.22
C ASP A 21 3.61 19.80 -6.76
N TRP A 22 2.78 18.78 -6.50
CA TRP A 22 2.63 18.23 -5.15
C TRP A 22 3.97 17.72 -4.57
N VAL A 23 4.77 17.00 -5.37
CA VAL A 23 6.09 16.51 -4.94
C VAL A 23 6.99 17.69 -4.53
N LYS A 24 7.01 18.77 -5.31
CA LYS A 24 7.78 19.99 -4.99
C LYS A 24 7.25 20.72 -3.77
N GLU A 25 5.93 20.87 -3.63
CA GLU A 25 5.27 21.52 -2.50
C GLU A 25 5.58 20.79 -1.18
N GLN A 26 5.71 19.46 -1.23
CA GLN A 26 6.13 18.67 -0.08
C GLN A 26 7.64 18.68 0.18
N GLY A 27 8.43 19.34 -0.68
CA GLY A 27 9.88 19.39 -0.57
C GLY A 27 10.59 18.07 -0.93
N LEU A 28 9.90 17.17 -1.62
CA LEU A 28 10.39 15.84 -1.95
C LEU A 28 11.19 15.82 -3.25
N LYS A 29 12.10 14.87 -3.37
CA LYS A 29 12.85 14.53 -4.59
C LYS A 29 12.79 13.03 -4.87
N ALA A 30 13.24 12.64 -6.07
CA ALA A 30 13.35 11.24 -6.43
C ALA A 30 14.25 10.49 -5.44
N GLY A 31 13.77 9.35 -4.93
CA GLY A 31 14.45 8.56 -3.92
C GLY A 31 13.98 8.82 -2.48
N ASP A 32 13.23 9.91 -2.23
CA ASP A 32 12.67 10.16 -0.91
C ASP A 32 11.55 9.15 -0.58
N VAL A 33 11.44 8.81 0.70
CA VAL A 33 10.49 7.82 1.20
C VAL A 33 9.20 8.50 1.63
N VAL A 34 8.07 7.93 1.19
CA VAL A 34 6.72 8.39 1.52
C VAL A 34 5.95 7.22 2.10
N ALA A 35 5.30 7.44 3.24
CA ALA A 35 4.34 6.49 3.80
C ALA A 35 3.05 6.51 2.99
N VAL A 36 2.54 5.33 2.67
CA VAL A 36 1.27 5.13 1.96
C VAL A 36 0.32 4.37 2.88
N MET A 37 -0.79 4.99 3.25
CA MET A 37 -1.76 4.41 4.19
C MET A 37 -3.14 4.34 3.55
N PRO A 38 -3.75 3.14 3.44
CA PRO A 38 -5.12 3.01 2.99
C PRO A 38 -6.11 3.55 4.02
N ARG A 39 -7.17 4.17 3.54
CA ARG A 39 -8.30 4.65 4.35
C ARG A 39 -9.56 3.84 4.04
N SER A 40 -10.50 3.85 4.97
CA SER A 40 -11.79 3.16 4.83
C SER A 40 -12.69 3.72 3.72
N ASP A 41 -12.44 4.95 3.27
CA ASP A 41 -13.14 5.60 2.16
C ASP A 41 -12.55 5.26 0.78
N SER A 42 -11.71 4.22 0.69
CA SER A 42 -10.99 3.80 -0.53
C SER A 42 -9.96 4.81 -1.04
N SER A 43 -9.59 5.82 -0.25
CA SER A 43 -8.48 6.72 -0.57
C SER A 43 -7.15 6.22 0.01
N LEU A 44 -6.04 6.75 -0.53
CA LEU A 44 -4.70 6.58 0.03
C LEU A 44 -4.22 7.92 0.59
N THR A 45 -3.69 7.90 1.80
CA THR A 45 -2.96 9.03 2.38
C THR A 45 -1.47 8.85 2.10
N LEU A 46 -0.84 9.90 1.55
CA LEU A 46 0.60 9.98 1.33
C LEU A 46 1.22 10.98 2.30
N MET A 47 2.23 10.56 3.06
CA MET A 47 2.96 11.44 3.98
C MET A 47 4.47 11.27 3.83
N PRO A 48 5.24 12.35 3.68
CA PRO A 48 6.71 12.29 3.79
C PRO A 48 7.14 11.58 5.07
N HIS A 49 8.10 10.66 4.98
CA HIS A 49 8.59 9.90 6.14
C HIS A 49 9.04 10.81 7.29
N GLU A 50 9.70 11.92 6.97
CA GLU A 50 10.18 12.92 7.95
C GLU A 50 9.04 13.60 8.73
N LYS A 51 7.83 13.64 8.15
CA LYS A 51 6.64 14.27 8.77
C LYS A 51 5.76 13.24 9.48
N LEU A 52 6.19 11.99 9.59
CA LEU A 52 5.44 10.99 10.35
C LEU A 52 5.52 11.30 11.84
N PRO A 53 4.38 11.27 12.56
CA PRO A 53 4.38 11.40 14.01
C PRO A 53 5.19 10.25 14.62
N THR A 54 6.39 10.55 15.12
CA THR A 54 7.18 9.59 15.89
C THR A 54 6.62 9.49 17.30
N GLY A 55 5.66 8.59 17.51
CA GLY A 55 5.25 8.15 18.84
C GLY A 55 3.75 8.02 19.06
N GLN A 56 3.31 6.77 19.24
CA GLN A 56 2.00 6.32 19.71
C GLN A 56 0.85 6.28 18.69
N SER A 57 0.90 5.30 17.79
CA SER A 57 -0.27 4.50 17.45
C SER A 57 0.16 3.07 17.20
N LYS A 58 -0.16 2.18 18.15
CA LYS A 58 -0.10 0.74 17.94
C LYS A 58 -1.00 0.38 16.75
N GLY A 59 -0.47 -0.46 15.86
CA GLY A 59 -1.28 -1.32 15.00
C GLY A 59 -1.42 -0.85 13.55
N ALA A 60 -0.49 -1.30 12.71
CA ALA A 60 -0.79 -2.05 11.48
C ALA A 60 0.51 -2.27 10.71
N GLU A 61 1.43 -3.04 11.28
CA GLU A 61 2.38 -3.77 10.45
C GLU A 61 1.55 -4.85 9.73
N VAL A 62 0.99 -4.51 8.58
CA VAL A 62 0.37 -5.52 7.70
C VAL A 62 1.52 -6.18 6.97
N THR A 63 2.21 -7.08 7.67
CA THR A 63 2.93 -8.17 7.04
C THR A 63 1.88 -9.03 6.36
N VAL A 64 1.69 -8.83 5.05
CA VAL A 64 0.87 -9.71 4.23
C VAL A 64 1.64 -11.03 4.09
N THR A 65 1.54 -11.90 5.10
CA THR A 65 1.74 -13.33 4.87
C THR A 65 0.55 -13.81 4.05
N PRO A 66 0.75 -14.41 2.87
CA PRO A 66 -0.33 -15.05 2.14
C PRO A 66 -0.82 -16.22 2.99
N GLN A 67 -2.00 -16.06 3.59
CA GLN A 67 -2.72 -17.13 4.27
C GLN A 67 -3.16 -18.10 3.16
N ARG A 68 -2.47 -19.25 3.04
CA ARG A 68 -2.94 -20.35 2.19
C ARG A 68 -4.29 -20.77 2.71
N ASP A 69 -5.32 -20.59 1.88
CA ASP A 69 -6.63 -21.19 2.03
C ASP A 69 -6.46 -22.69 2.31
N GLN A 70 -6.76 -23.11 3.54
CA GLN A 70 -7.06 -24.49 3.84
C GLN A 70 -8.59 -24.61 3.90
N ASP A 71 -9.21 -24.64 2.72
CA ASP A 71 -10.61 -24.99 2.61
C ASP A 71 -10.76 -26.48 2.31
N ARG A 72 -11.28 -27.16 3.34
CA ARG A 72 -12.24 -28.27 3.28
C ARG A 72 -11.69 -29.66 2.99
N GLU A 73 -11.42 -30.39 4.07
CA GLU A 73 -11.72 -31.82 4.14
C GLU A 73 -13.22 -32.04 3.89
N GLN A 74 -13.58 -32.57 2.71
CA GLN A 74 -14.84 -33.28 2.53
C GLN A 74 -14.54 -34.71 2.08
N VAL A 75 -14.86 -35.61 3.01
CA VAL A 75 -14.77 -37.05 2.93
C VAL A 75 -15.55 -37.58 1.73
N LEU A 76 -14.87 -38.27 0.82
CA LEU A 76 -15.51 -39.22 -0.10
C LEU A 76 -14.91 -40.61 0.10
N ARG A 77 -15.80 -41.52 0.51
CA ARG A 77 -15.59 -42.94 0.78
C ARG A 77 -14.97 -43.66 -0.43
N THR A 78 -14.14 -44.66 -0.18
CA THR A 78 -13.86 -45.72 -1.16
C THR A 78 -13.56 -47.03 -0.43
N ILE A 79 -14.33 -48.05 -0.83
CA ILE A 79 -14.35 -49.50 -0.50
C ILE A 79 -14.61 -49.92 0.96
#